data_AF-A0A4P9ZN33-F1
#
_entry.id   AF-A0A4P9ZN33-F1
#
_cell.length_a   1.000
_cell.length_b   1.000
_cell.length_c   1.000
_cell.angle_alpha   90.00
_cell.angle_beta   90.00
_cell.angle_gamma   90.00
#
_symmetry.space_group_name_H-M   'P 1'
#
loop_
_entity.id
_entity.type
_entity.pdbx_description
1 polymer ?
#
loop_
_entity_poly.entity_id
_entity_poly.type
_entity_poly.pdbx_seq_one_letter_code
_entity_poly.pdbx_strand_id
1 'polypeptide(L)'
;MIQDSVVDVKPRQSTANAELVQINHNHTGVNALASAYGLTGAGVKIGIIDSGIDYTHPAFGNCFNTTNCKVRYGYDLVGDAFNGYNTPQPKANPLDTCNGHGTHVAGIIAGNCGNFKGVAPGATLGVYRVMGCSTTTNSAILIKALQMAYLDGMKVINISIAAPSGFNSDIDAFCSDYMTIMGIAIVAAAGNEGQRSFWMTGSPATGRSVITVGSMEPPTVYGYGFAGWIPLITSTDNYQVIDNPKANQVSFFSSRGPGLGMEMKPTLVAPGSNVYSTYPINLGSYAILSGTSMASPYVA
;
A
#
# COMPACT_ATOMS: atom_id res chain seq x y z
N MET A 1 -11.46 6.60 0.05
CA MET A 1 -10.75 7.46 -0.91
C MET A 1 -9.26 7.37 -0.60
N ILE A 2 -8.39 7.54 -1.59
CA ILE A 2 -6.94 7.65 -1.38
C ILE A 2 -6.58 9.14 -1.21
N GLN A 3 -5.86 9.47 -0.14
CA GLN A 3 -5.41 10.84 0.17
C GLN A 3 -3.89 10.93 0.36
N ASP A 4 -3.13 10.04 -0.27
CA ASP A 4 -1.67 10.02 -0.12
C ASP A 4 -1.00 11.16 -0.87
N SER A 5 0.13 11.63 -0.33
CA SER A 5 0.95 12.62 -1.01
C SER A 5 1.96 11.92 -1.93
N VAL A 6 1.92 12.27 -3.21
CA VAL A 6 2.94 11.87 -4.19
C VAL A 6 4.07 12.89 -4.13
N VAL A 7 5.26 12.47 -3.69
CA VAL A 7 6.47 13.24 -3.95
C VAL A 7 6.99 12.71 -5.27
N ASP A 8 6.58 13.32 -6.38
CA ASP A 8 6.95 12.90 -7.74
C ASP A 8 8.42 13.27 -8.02
N VAL A 9 9.33 12.70 -7.24
CA VAL A 9 10.68 12.49 -7.73
C VAL A 9 10.54 11.25 -8.58
N LYS A 10 10.59 11.38 -9.91
CA LYS A 10 10.71 10.23 -10.82
C LYS A 10 12.12 9.68 -10.65
N PRO A 11 12.39 8.76 -9.71
CA PRO A 11 13.75 8.38 -9.43
C PRO A 11 14.09 7.44 -10.57
N ARG A 12 14.93 7.88 -11.51
CA ARG A 12 15.61 6.92 -12.40
C ARG A 12 16.18 5.81 -11.51
N GLN A 13 16.12 4.58 -12.00
CA GLN A 13 16.59 3.34 -11.35
C GLN A 13 18.05 3.46 -10.84
N SER A 14 18.31 4.28 -9.84
CA SER A 14 19.59 4.35 -9.17
C SER A 14 19.59 3.31 -8.07
N THR A 15 20.72 2.65 -7.92
CA THR A 15 20.99 1.70 -6.83
C THR A 15 20.70 2.30 -5.45
N ALA A 16 20.85 3.62 -5.30
CA ALA A 16 20.53 4.38 -4.09
C ALA A 16 19.06 4.28 -3.66
N ASN A 17 18.11 4.09 -4.57
CA ASN A 17 16.69 3.98 -4.20
C ASN A 17 16.30 2.58 -3.70
N ALA A 18 17.00 1.54 -4.15
CA ALA A 18 16.83 0.20 -3.60
C ALA A 18 17.37 0.10 -2.16
N GLU A 19 18.34 0.95 -1.78
CA GLU A 19 18.83 1.04 -0.40
C GLU A 19 17.75 1.51 0.57
N LEU A 20 16.85 2.41 0.16
CA LEU A 20 15.72 2.86 1.00
C LEU A 20 14.82 1.69 1.45
N VAL A 21 14.59 0.74 0.55
CA VAL A 21 13.80 -0.47 0.86
C VAL A 21 14.53 -1.32 1.90
N GLN A 22 15.84 -1.51 1.73
CA GLN A 22 16.64 -2.29 2.67
C GLN A 22 16.79 -1.63 4.04
N ILE A 23 16.88 -0.30 4.09
CA ILE A 23 16.91 0.45 5.35
C ILE A 23 15.63 0.20 6.13
N ASN A 24 14.46 0.28 5.46
CA ASN A 24 13.19 -0.01 6.09
C ASN A 24 13.10 -1.49 6.53
N HIS A 25 13.58 -2.44 5.72
CA HIS A 25 13.55 -3.86 6.08
C HIS A 25 14.47 -4.19 7.27
N ASN A 26 15.61 -3.51 7.38
CA ASN A 26 16.50 -3.64 8.54
C ASN A 26 15.86 -3.03 9.78
N HIS A 27 15.25 -1.85 9.63
CA HIS A 27 14.63 -1.12 10.73
C HIS A 27 13.44 -1.87 11.35
N THR A 28 12.66 -2.54 10.51
CA THR A 28 11.47 -3.32 10.93
C THR A 28 11.78 -4.77 11.28
N GLY A 29 12.99 -5.26 11.01
CA GLY A 29 13.41 -6.64 11.25
C GLY A 29 12.99 -7.64 10.17
N VAL A 30 12.40 -7.20 9.06
CA VAL A 30 12.06 -8.06 7.91
C VAL A 30 13.28 -8.83 7.41
N ASN A 31 14.43 -8.14 7.26
CA ASN A 31 15.67 -8.78 6.80
C ASN A 31 16.20 -9.82 7.80
N ALA A 32 16.05 -9.57 9.10
CA ALA A 32 16.45 -10.51 10.13
C ALA A 32 15.61 -11.80 10.07
N LEU A 33 14.28 -11.66 9.92
CA LEU A 33 13.37 -12.80 9.79
C LEU A 33 13.58 -13.58 8.49
N ALA A 34 13.71 -12.88 7.36
CA ALA A 34 13.95 -13.50 6.06
C ALA A 34 15.27 -14.29 6.05
N SER A 35 16.33 -13.75 6.65
CA SER A 35 17.64 -14.40 6.70
C SER A 35 17.68 -15.56 7.70
N ALA A 36 17.02 -15.43 8.85
CA ALA A 36 17.03 -16.46 9.90
C ALA A 36 16.18 -17.69 9.53
N TYR A 37 15.04 -17.47 8.86
CA TYR A 37 14.04 -18.52 8.64
C TYR A 37 13.74 -18.82 7.17
N GLY A 38 14.38 -18.11 6.22
CA GLY A 38 14.13 -18.30 4.79
C GLY A 38 12.71 -17.89 4.35
N LEU A 39 12.07 -17.00 5.12
CA LEU A 39 10.69 -16.59 4.86
C LEU A 39 10.63 -15.65 3.66
N THR A 40 9.87 -16.05 2.65
CA THR A 40 9.64 -15.26 1.43
C THR A 40 8.16 -15.01 1.16
N GLY A 41 7.25 -15.62 1.93
CA GLY A 41 5.82 -15.66 1.63
C GLY A 41 5.42 -16.70 0.58
N ALA A 42 6.34 -17.57 0.14
CA ALA A 42 6.02 -18.67 -0.77
C ALA A 42 4.88 -19.55 -0.22
N GLY A 43 3.90 -19.85 -1.08
CA GLY A 43 2.71 -20.62 -0.70
C GLY A 43 1.57 -19.80 -0.09
N VAL A 44 1.80 -18.52 0.26
CA VAL A 44 0.76 -17.62 0.77
C VAL A 44 0.14 -16.84 -0.39
N LYS A 45 -1.19 -16.71 -0.35
CA LYS A 45 -1.95 -15.85 -1.26
C LYS A 45 -2.35 -14.56 -0.55
N ILE A 46 -1.97 -13.41 -1.12
CA ILE A 46 -2.23 -12.08 -0.59
C ILE A 46 -3.14 -11.32 -1.57
N GLY A 47 -4.30 -10.89 -1.08
CA GLY A 47 -5.25 -10.06 -1.78
C GLY A 47 -4.90 -8.58 -1.62
N ILE A 48 -5.04 -7.80 -2.69
CA ILE A 48 -4.84 -6.35 -2.71
C ILE A 48 -6.12 -5.73 -3.26
N ILE A 49 -6.81 -4.94 -2.44
CA ILE A 49 -8.01 -4.20 -2.85
C ILE A 49 -7.61 -2.72 -3.00
N ASP A 50 -7.45 -2.26 -4.24
CA ASP A 50 -6.80 -0.99 -4.54
C ASP A 50 -7.19 -0.42 -5.94
N SER A 51 -6.43 0.51 -6.50
CA SER A 51 -6.57 1.04 -7.86
C SER A 51 -6.22 0.03 -8.93
N GLY A 52 -5.72 -1.16 -8.61
CA GLY A 52 -5.24 -2.14 -9.59
C GLY A 52 -3.73 -2.17 -9.67
N ILE A 53 -3.20 -2.86 -10.68
CA ILE A 53 -1.77 -3.16 -10.78
C ILE A 53 -1.30 -3.15 -12.23
N ASP A 54 -0.13 -2.56 -12.48
CA ASP A 54 0.63 -2.83 -13.69
C ASP A 54 1.40 -4.16 -13.54
N TYR A 55 0.72 -5.28 -13.80
CA TYR A 55 1.34 -6.60 -13.77
C TYR A 55 2.38 -6.82 -14.89
N THR A 56 2.48 -5.89 -15.85
CA THR A 56 3.52 -5.90 -16.89
C THR A 56 4.85 -5.32 -16.40
N HIS A 57 4.89 -4.83 -15.16
CA HIS A 57 6.10 -4.36 -14.51
C HIS A 57 7.05 -5.54 -14.18
N PRO A 58 8.38 -5.43 -14.44
CA PRO A 58 9.34 -6.53 -14.23
C PRO A 58 9.35 -7.10 -12.81
N ALA A 59 9.08 -6.27 -11.80
CA ALA A 59 8.96 -6.69 -10.40
C ALA A 59 7.83 -7.70 -10.15
N PHE A 60 6.87 -7.83 -11.08
CA PHE A 60 5.77 -8.78 -11.00
C PHE A 60 5.86 -9.93 -12.01
N GLY A 61 6.93 -9.98 -12.81
CA GLY A 61 7.19 -11.08 -13.74
C GLY A 61 6.41 -11.00 -15.06
N ASN A 62 5.85 -9.84 -15.41
CA ASN A 62 5.23 -9.56 -16.71
C ASN A 62 4.11 -10.54 -17.12
N CYS A 63 3.34 -11.02 -16.14
CA CYS A 63 2.46 -12.17 -16.29
C CYS A 63 1.20 -11.97 -15.45
N PHE A 64 0.04 -12.29 -16.03
CA PHE A 64 -1.25 -12.28 -15.33
C PHE A 64 -2.03 -13.58 -15.58
N ASN A 65 -2.71 -14.07 -14.53
CA ASN A 65 -3.71 -15.13 -14.60
C ASN A 65 -3.21 -16.46 -15.22
N THR A 66 -1.98 -16.86 -14.91
CA THR A 66 -1.47 -18.21 -15.16
C THR A 66 -0.84 -18.81 -13.91
N THR A 67 -0.71 -20.13 -13.86
CA THR A 67 -0.17 -20.88 -12.71
C THR A 67 1.24 -20.43 -12.30
N ASN A 68 2.04 -19.88 -13.22
CA ASN A 68 3.40 -19.43 -12.94
C ASN A 68 3.50 -17.91 -12.70
N CYS A 69 2.44 -17.15 -12.96
CA CYS A 69 2.46 -15.71 -12.67
C CYS A 69 2.47 -15.45 -11.17
N LYS A 70 3.15 -14.36 -10.76
CA LYS A 70 3.02 -13.80 -9.42
C LYS A 70 1.62 -13.23 -9.20
N VAL A 71 1.12 -12.43 -10.14
CA VAL A 71 -0.25 -11.92 -10.13
C VAL A 71 -1.15 -12.97 -10.79
N ARG A 72 -1.68 -13.87 -9.96
CA ARG A 72 -2.44 -15.04 -10.44
C ARG A 72 -3.94 -14.81 -10.43
N TYR A 73 -4.41 -13.93 -9.55
CA TYR A 73 -5.81 -13.60 -9.41
C TYR A 73 -6.00 -12.10 -9.60
N GLY A 74 -7.20 -11.71 -9.97
CA GLY A 74 -7.56 -10.31 -10.02
C GLY A 74 -8.66 -9.98 -11.00
N TYR A 75 -9.27 -8.83 -10.80
CA TYR A 75 -10.41 -8.37 -11.57
C TYR A 75 -10.52 -6.86 -11.43
N ASP A 76 -10.96 -6.19 -12.49
CA ASP A 76 -11.35 -4.78 -12.44
C ASP A 76 -12.85 -4.68 -12.27
N LEU A 77 -13.29 -4.21 -11.10
CA LEU A 77 -14.70 -4.09 -10.78
C LEU A 77 -15.32 -2.82 -11.38
N VAL A 78 -14.52 -1.86 -11.86
CA VAL A 78 -15.00 -0.49 -12.04
C VAL A 78 -14.60 0.19 -13.35
N GLY A 79 -13.46 -0.15 -13.94
CA GLY A 79 -12.96 0.51 -15.14
C GLY A 79 -12.36 1.90 -14.87
N ASP A 80 -11.66 2.42 -15.88
CA ASP A 80 -10.81 3.61 -15.76
C ASP A 80 -11.60 4.89 -15.50
N ALA A 81 -12.79 5.00 -16.09
CA ALA A 81 -13.66 6.16 -15.99
C ALA A 81 -14.44 6.23 -14.67
N PHE A 82 -14.29 5.26 -13.77
CA PHE A 82 -15.04 5.24 -12.53
C PHE A 82 -14.62 6.38 -11.59
N ASN A 83 -15.61 7.11 -11.10
CA ASN A 83 -15.41 8.28 -10.21
C ASN A 83 -16.08 8.11 -8.84
N GLY A 84 -16.56 6.91 -8.52
CA GLY A 84 -17.29 6.60 -7.29
C GLY A 84 -18.81 6.70 -7.38
N TYR A 85 -19.32 7.45 -8.37
CA TYR A 85 -20.75 7.77 -8.52
C TYR A 85 -21.36 7.26 -9.82
N ASN A 86 -20.57 7.12 -10.88
CA ASN A 86 -21.03 6.60 -12.17
C ASN A 86 -21.12 5.07 -12.19
N THR A 87 -21.77 4.53 -13.22
CA THR A 87 -21.91 3.08 -13.41
C THR A 87 -20.54 2.44 -13.67
N PRO A 88 -20.14 1.42 -12.87
CA PRO A 88 -18.93 0.64 -13.09
C PRO A 88 -18.87 0.00 -14.48
N GLN A 89 -17.67 -0.08 -15.07
CA GLN A 89 -17.37 -0.76 -16.33
C GLN A 89 -16.30 -1.84 -16.09
N PRO A 90 -16.69 -3.02 -15.58
CA PRO A 90 -15.75 -4.04 -15.13
C PRO A 90 -14.94 -4.65 -16.29
N LYS A 91 -13.71 -5.07 -16.00
CA LYS A 91 -12.82 -5.78 -16.94
C LYS A 91 -12.23 -7.03 -16.28
N ALA A 92 -11.90 -8.02 -17.10
CA ALA A 92 -11.38 -9.31 -16.61
C ALA A 92 -9.95 -9.25 -16.05
N ASN A 93 -9.25 -8.11 -16.18
CA ASN A 93 -7.89 -7.92 -15.68
C ASN A 93 -7.82 -6.65 -14.82
N PRO A 94 -7.01 -6.62 -13.77
CA PRO A 94 -6.90 -5.49 -12.85
C PRO A 94 -5.86 -4.44 -13.32
N LEU A 95 -5.61 -4.32 -14.63
CA LEU A 95 -4.54 -3.49 -15.16
C LEU A 95 -4.77 -2.01 -14.80
N ASP A 96 -3.76 -1.39 -14.19
CA ASP A 96 -3.75 0.04 -13.86
C ASP A 96 -2.58 0.74 -14.54
N THR A 97 -2.88 1.66 -15.45
CA THR A 97 -1.89 2.46 -16.19
C THR A 97 -2.04 3.96 -15.94
N CYS A 98 -2.92 4.38 -15.03
CA CYS A 98 -3.25 5.79 -14.84
C CYS A 98 -3.16 6.27 -13.40
N ASN A 99 -3.54 5.45 -12.41
CA ASN A 99 -3.50 5.84 -11.01
C ASN A 99 -2.17 5.43 -10.38
N GLY A 100 -1.81 4.16 -10.47
CA GLY A 100 -0.52 3.62 -10.04
C GLY A 100 -0.37 3.34 -8.55
N HIS A 101 -1.31 3.79 -7.71
CA HIS A 101 -1.26 3.56 -6.27
C HIS A 101 -1.22 2.05 -5.91
N GLY A 102 -2.11 1.24 -6.48
CA GLY A 102 -2.12 -0.20 -6.19
C GLY A 102 -0.89 -0.94 -6.71
N THR A 103 -0.23 -0.41 -7.75
CA THR A 103 1.08 -0.91 -8.22
C THR A 103 2.16 -0.62 -7.17
N HIS A 104 2.11 0.53 -6.51
CA HIS A 104 3.02 0.91 -5.42
C HIS A 104 2.83 0.03 -4.19
N VAL A 105 1.58 -0.15 -3.78
CA VAL A 105 1.18 -1.06 -2.69
C VAL A 105 1.65 -2.49 -2.96
N ALA A 106 1.41 -3.02 -4.16
CA ALA A 106 1.82 -4.37 -4.53
C ALA A 106 3.35 -4.57 -4.51
N GLY A 107 4.11 -3.52 -4.83
CA GLY A 107 5.57 -3.55 -4.77
C GLY A 107 6.10 -3.71 -3.35
N ILE A 108 5.49 -3.02 -2.38
CA ILE A 108 5.85 -3.10 -0.95
C ILE A 108 5.60 -4.52 -0.44
N ILE A 109 4.46 -5.13 -0.81
CA ILE A 109 4.13 -6.50 -0.40
C ILE A 109 5.08 -7.50 -1.06
N ALA A 110 5.13 -7.56 -2.39
CA ALA A 110 5.71 -8.71 -3.08
C ALA A 110 6.48 -8.39 -4.36
N GLY A 111 6.87 -7.13 -4.59
CA GLY A 111 7.73 -6.79 -5.72
C GLY A 111 9.07 -7.50 -5.64
N ASN A 112 9.61 -7.94 -6.78
CA ASN A 112 10.88 -8.67 -6.83
C ASN A 112 11.60 -8.40 -8.16
N CYS A 113 12.54 -7.45 -8.17
CA CYS A 113 13.36 -7.12 -9.34
C CYS A 113 14.75 -6.62 -8.92
N GLY A 114 15.79 -7.38 -9.23
CA GLY A 114 17.17 -7.02 -8.86
C GLY A 114 17.32 -6.84 -7.34
N ASN A 115 17.71 -5.64 -6.92
CA ASN A 115 17.88 -5.28 -5.51
C ASN A 115 16.57 -4.82 -4.83
N PHE A 116 15.51 -4.58 -5.60
CA PHE A 116 14.19 -4.24 -5.08
C PHE A 116 13.44 -5.51 -4.69
N LYS A 117 13.14 -5.66 -3.41
CA LYS A 117 12.32 -6.74 -2.87
C LYS A 117 11.29 -6.14 -1.92
N GLY A 118 10.03 -6.54 -2.03
CA GLY A 118 9.02 -6.30 -1.01
C GLY A 118 9.23 -7.19 0.22
N VAL A 119 8.30 -7.12 1.17
CA VAL A 119 8.33 -7.89 2.42
C VAL A 119 8.21 -9.39 2.19
N ALA A 120 7.31 -9.80 1.27
CA ALA A 120 6.98 -11.17 0.91
C ALA A 120 7.18 -11.43 -0.61
N PRO A 121 8.42 -11.42 -1.13
CA PRO A 121 8.70 -11.48 -2.57
C PRO A 121 8.37 -12.83 -3.23
N GLY A 122 8.03 -13.87 -2.47
CA GLY A 122 7.58 -15.18 -2.94
C GLY A 122 6.06 -15.38 -2.90
N ALA A 123 5.30 -14.41 -2.37
CA ALA A 123 3.84 -14.52 -2.28
C ALA A 123 3.17 -14.48 -3.67
N THR A 124 2.02 -15.16 -3.75
CA THR A 124 1.11 -15.08 -4.90
C THR A 124 0.10 -13.95 -4.65
N LEU A 125 -0.11 -13.09 -5.63
CA LEU A 125 -0.99 -11.93 -5.51
C LEU A 125 -2.35 -12.17 -6.18
N GLY A 126 -3.39 -11.65 -5.54
CA GLY A 126 -4.70 -11.39 -6.14
C GLY A 126 -5.02 -9.90 -6.06
N VAL A 127 -5.26 -9.23 -7.20
CA VAL A 127 -5.49 -7.77 -7.21
C VAL A 127 -6.89 -7.44 -7.68
N TYR A 128 -7.68 -6.78 -6.82
CA TYR A 128 -9.06 -6.40 -7.10
C TYR A 128 -9.13 -4.88 -7.22
N ARG A 129 -9.28 -4.40 -8.46
CA ARG A 129 -9.35 -2.96 -8.75
C ARG A 129 -10.75 -2.44 -8.43
N VAL A 130 -10.82 -1.53 -7.46
CA VAL A 130 -12.07 -0.96 -6.92
C VAL A 130 -12.21 0.53 -7.18
N MET A 131 -11.22 1.16 -7.81
CA MET A 131 -11.26 2.56 -8.25
C MET A 131 -10.68 2.68 -9.66
N GLY A 132 -11.16 3.69 -10.39
CA GLY A 132 -10.65 4.01 -11.71
C GLY A 132 -9.38 4.87 -11.63
N CYS A 133 -9.20 5.75 -12.62
CA CYS A 133 -8.15 6.77 -12.55
C CYS A 133 -8.45 7.87 -11.52
N SER A 134 -9.69 7.92 -11.00
CA SER A 134 -10.04 8.68 -9.81
C SER A 134 -9.65 7.93 -8.53
N THR A 135 -9.54 8.63 -7.41
CA THR A 135 -9.14 8.07 -6.10
C THR A 135 -10.32 7.64 -5.23
N THR A 136 -11.53 7.57 -5.79
CA THR A 136 -12.78 7.33 -5.05
C THR A 136 -13.39 5.97 -5.38
N THR A 137 -13.96 5.33 -4.36
CA THR A 137 -14.74 4.10 -4.46
C THR A 137 -15.92 4.16 -3.47
N ASN A 138 -16.75 3.11 -3.43
CA ASN A 138 -17.87 2.98 -2.51
C ASN A 138 -17.89 1.60 -1.83
N SER A 139 -18.61 1.50 -0.72
CA SER A 139 -18.63 0.29 0.11
C SER A 139 -19.17 -0.94 -0.63
N ALA A 140 -20.09 -0.77 -1.59
CA ALA A 140 -20.63 -1.91 -2.34
C ALA A 140 -19.55 -2.59 -3.21
N ILE A 141 -18.69 -1.78 -3.86
CA ILE A 141 -17.56 -2.29 -4.64
C ILE A 141 -16.50 -2.93 -3.72
N LEU A 142 -16.21 -2.30 -2.57
CA LEU A 142 -15.27 -2.87 -1.58
C LEU A 142 -15.73 -4.24 -1.06
N ILE A 143 -17.00 -4.38 -0.69
CA ILE A 143 -17.58 -5.65 -0.23
C ILE A 143 -17.52 -6.70 -1.35
N LYS A 144 -17.78 -6.31 -2.61
CA LYS A 144 -17.68 -7.23 -3.74
C LYS A 144 -16.24 -7.72 -3.93
N ALA A 145 -15.25 -6.83 -3.83
CA ALA A 145 -13.84 -7.19 -3.91
C ALA A 145 -13.40 -8.11 -2.76
N LEU A 146 -13.85 -7.82 -1.54
CA LEU A 146 -13.65 -8.69 -0.38
C LEU A 146 -14.20 -10.11 -0.65
N GLN A 147 -15.43 -10.22 -1.16
CA GLN A 147 -16.03 -11.51 -1.50
C GLN A 147 -15.22 -12.27 -2.56
N MET A 148 -14.72 -11.59 -3.59
CA MET A 148 -13.88 -12.21 -4.62
C MET A 148 -12.55 -12.69 -4.02
N ALA A 149 -11.91 -11.88 -3.17
CA ALA A 149 -10.69 -12.26 -2.47
C ALA A 149 -10.87 -13.50 -1.58
N TYR A 150 -12.00 -13.62 -0.90
CA TYR A 150 -12.35 -14.81 -0.15
C TYR A 150 -12.49 -16.04 -1.05
N LEU A 151 -13.23 -15.93 -2.17
CA LEU A 151 -13.46 -17.03 -3.10
C LEU A 151 -12.18 -17.51 -3.79
N ASP A 152 -11.24 -16.60 -4.08
CA ASP A 152 -9.92 -16.92 -4.65
C ASP A 152 -8.95 -17.51 -3.61
N GLY A 153 -9.38 -17.58 -2.34
CA GLY A 153 -8.68 -18.23 -1.24
C GLY A 153 -7.52 -17.40 -0.68
N MET A 154 -7.63 -16.07 -0.71
CA MET A 154 -6.65 -15.16 -0.10
C MET A 154 -6.59 -15.39 1.41
N LYS A 155 -5.38 -15.36 1.99
CA LYS A 155 -5.14 -15.56 3.43
C LYS A 155 -4.82 -14.26 4.14
N VAL A 156 -4.29 -13.30 3.41
CA VAL A 156 -4.12 -11.91 3.84
C VAL A 156 -4.79 -11.02 2.81
N ILE A 157 -5.48 -9.97 3.23
CA ILE A 157 -6.04 -8.96 2.34
C ILE A 157 -5.59 -7.59 2.84
N ASN A 158 -4.84 -6.88 2.00
CA ASN A 158 -4.48 -5.49 2.21
C ASN A 158 -5.52 -4.55 1.58
N ILE A 159 -5.99 -3.58 2.36
CA ILE A 159 -6.94 -2.54 1.95
C ILE A 159 -6.33 -1.18 2.26
N SER A 160 -5.61 -0.62 1.29
CA SER A 160 -5.01 0.71 1.38
C SER A 160 -6.01 1.80 0.97
N ILE A 161 -7.20 1.75 1.55
CA ILE A 161 -8.32 2.66 1.26
C ILE A 161 -9.03 2.94 2.58
N ALA A 162 -9.29 4.22 2.87
CA ALA A 162 -10.05 4.62 4.03
C ALA A 162 -11.14 5.65 3.66
N ALA A 163 -12.31 5.54 4.28
CA ALA A 163 -13.26 6.64 4.39
C ALA A 163 -13.11 7.26 5.79
N PRO A 164 -12.73 8.54 5.93
CA PRO A 164 -12.45 9.14 7.24
C PRO A 164 -13.69 9.13 8.14
N SER A 165 -13.47 9.22 9.46
CA SER A 165 -14.56 9.23 10.45
C SER A 165 -15.42 7.97 10.36
N GLY A 166 -14.77 6.81 10.28
CA GLY A 166 -15.46 5.53 10.19
C GLY A 166 -16.06 5.09 11.53
N PHE A 167 -17.11 4.29 11.47
CA PHE A 167 -17.61 3.49 12.59
C PHE A 167 -17.26 2.02 12.39
N ASN A 168 -17.12 1.27 13.49
CA ASN A 168 -16.98 -0.19 13.40
C ASN A 168 -18.26 -0.90 12.89
N SER A 169 -19.39 -0.20 12.89
CA SER A 169 -20.67 -0.68 12.34
C SER A 169 -20.82 -0.40 10.84
N ASP A 170 -19.87 0.31 10.22
CA ASP A 170 -19.87 0.51 8.78
C ASP A 170 -19.79 -0.85 8.08
N ILE A 171 -20.51 -1.00 6.98
CA ILE A 171 -20.74 -2.33 6.39
C ILE A 171 -19.43 -2.97 5.88
N ASP A 172 -18.48 -2.17 5.43
CA ASP A 172 -17.14 -2.60 5.03
C ASP A 172 -16.24 -2.96 6.23
N ALA A 173 -16.35 -2.25 7.35
CA ALA A 173 -15.71 -2.64 8.61
C ALA A 173 -16.29 -3.95 9.16
N PHE A 174 -17.63 -4.08 9.18
CA PHE A 174 -18.33 -5.29 9.62
C PHE A 174 -17.98 -6.51 8.75
N CYS A 175 -17.99 -6.36 7.42
CA CYS A 175 -17.57 -7.43 6.52
C CYS A 175 -16.11 -7.82 6.73
N SER A 176 -15.23 -6.86 6.98
CA SER A 176 -13.82 -7.11 7.26
C SER A 176 -13.63 -7.91 8.55
N ASP A 177 -14.36 -7.57 9.62
CA ASP A 177 -14.36 -8.35 10.87
C ASP A 177 -14.81 -9.78 10.65
N TYR A 178 -15.86 -9.99 9.86
CA TYR A 178 -16.37 -11.31 9.55
C TYR A 178 -15.35 -12.15 8.76
N MET A 179 -14.57 -11.54 7.86
CA MET A 179 -13.49 -12.22 7.15
C MET A 179 -12.35 -12.66 8.08
N THR A 180 -12.05 -11.88 9.11
CA THR A 180 -11.07 -12.28 10.12
C THR A 180 -11.53 -13.51 10.92
N ILE A 181 -12.82 -13.60 11.25
CA ILE A 181 -13.40 -14.80 11.89
C ILE A 181 -13.27 -16.04 10.98
N MET A 182 -13.35 -15.87 9.67
CA MET A 182 -13.15 -16.94 8.68
C MET A 182 -11.67 -17.29 8.43
N GLY A 183 -10.74 -16.71 9.20
CA GLY A 183 -9.32 -17.01 9.14
C GLY A 183 -8.55 -16.27 8.04
N ILE A 184 -9.05 -15.11 7.61
CA ILE A 184 -8.34 -14.19 6.70
C ILE A 184 -7.82 -12.99 7.50
N ALA A 185 -6.52 -12.75 7.47
CA ALA A 185 -5.96 -11.53 8.05
C ALA A 185 -6.34 -10.32 7.18
N ILE A 186 -7.11 -9.37 7.73
CA ILE A 186 -7.40 -8.10 7.05
C ILE A 186 -6.45 -7.04 7.61
N VAL A 187 -5.70 -6.40 6.71
CA VAL A 187 -4.79 -5.29 7.02
C VAL A 187 -5.30 -4.05 6.30
N ALA A 188 -5.55 -2.98 7.04
CA ALA A 188 -6.12 -1.76 6.47
C ALA A 188 -5.39 -0.50 6.94
N ALA A 189 -5.23 0.45 6.02
CA ALA A 189 -4.65 1.75 6.30
C ALA A 189 -5.54 2.56 7.24
N ALA A 190 -4.95 3.22 8.25
CA ALA A 190 -5.71 3.99 9.24
C ALA A 190 -6.39 5.25 8.67
N GLY A 191 -5.84 5.83 7.59
CA GLY A 191 -6.24 7.12 7.04
C GLY A 191 -5.16 8.19 7.20
N ASN A 192 -5.31 9.32 6.49
CA ASN A 192 -4.32 10.40 6.41
C ASN A 192 -4.84 11.73 6.95
N GLU A 193 -5.81 11.68 7.85
CA GLU A 193 -6.52 12.82 8.41
C GLU A 193 -6.01 13.21 9.81
N GLY A 194 -4.81 12.76 10.20
CA GLY A 194 -4.22 12.99 11.53
C GLY A 194 -4.03 14.47 11.91
N GLN A 195 -4.01 15.37 10.92
CA GLN A 195 -3.96 16.82 11.14
C GLN A 195 -5.34 17.45 11.39
N ARG A 196 -6.43 16.77 11.03
CA ARG A 196 -7.78 17.33 11.16
C ARG A 196 -8.25 17.25 12.61
N SER A 197 -8.13 16.09 13.23
CA SER A 197 -8.51 15.86 14.61
C SER A 197 -8.03 14.49 15.10
N PHE A 198 -8.25 14.23 16.38
CA PHE A 198 -8.42 12.86 16.88
C PHE A 198 -9.70 12.25 16.27
N TRP A 199 -9.90 10.93 16.38
CA TRP A 199 -11.11 10.24 15.89
C TRP A 199 -11.21 10.05 14.37
N MET A 200 -10.09 10.17 13.68
CA MET A 200 -10.06 10.22 12.22
C MET A 200 -9.72 8.87 11.56
N THR A 201 -9.64 7.79 12.33
CA THR A 201 -9.50 6.45 11.76
C THR A 201 -10.67 6.16 10.81
N GLY A 202 -10.34 5.70 9.60
CA GLY A 202 -11.36 5.46 8.59
C GLY A 202 -11.86 4.02 8.52
N SER A 203 -13.03 3.83 7.91
CA SER A 203 -13.55 2.51 7.53
C SER A 203 -12.85 2.01 6.24
N PRO A 204 -12.50 0.71 6.10
CA PRO A 204 -12.83 -0.44 6.98
C PRO A 204 -11.87 -0.65 8.17
N ALA A 205 -10.87 0.20 8.35
CA ALA A 205 -9.86 0.08 9.39
C ALA A 205 -10.40 0.21 10.82
N THR A 206 -11.65 0.65 11.01
CA THR A 206 -12.35 0.68 12.30
C THR A 206 -12.88 -0.69 12.75
N GLY A 207 -12.88 -1.70 11.87
CA GLY A 207 -13.26 -3.07 12.24
C GLY A 207 -12.45 -3.58 13.43
N ARG A 208 -13.11 -4.25 14.38
CA ARG A 208 -12.52 -4.68 15.66
C ARG A 208 -11.37 -5.67 15.49
N SER A 209 -11.49 -6.58 14.53
CA SER A 209 -10.53 -7.65 14.23
C SER A 209 -9.55 -7.29 13.11
N VAL A 210 -9.77 -6.14 12.45
CA VAL A 210 -8.88 -5.63 11.39
C VAL A 210 -7.56 -5.17 12.00
N ILE A 211 -6.44 -5.54 11.36
CA ILE A 211 -5.12 -5.01 11.69
C ILE A 211 -5.00 -3.61 11.06
N THR A 212 -5.16 -2.59 11.89
CA THR A 212 -5.20 -1.21 11.42
C THR A 212 -3.82 -0.59 11.52
N VAL A 213 -3.33 -0.06 10.41
CA VAL A 213 -1.93 0.36 10.30
C VAL A 213 -1.83 1.87 10.15
N GLY A 214 -1.22 2.52 11.14
CA GLY A 214 -0.77 3.90 11.07
C GLY A 214 0.59 4.02 10.39
N SER A 215 0.97 5.23 10.01
CA SER A 215 2.25 5.52 9.36
C SER A 215 3.25 6.04 10.38
N MET A 216 4.49 5.55 10.30
CA MET A 216 5.64 6.14 10.97
C MET A 216 6.68 6.64 9.96
N GLU A 217 7.48 7.57 10.45
CA GLU A 217 8.62 8.15 9.77
C GLU A 217 9.79 7.16 9.71
N PRO A 218 10.32 6.82 8.52
CA PRO A 218 11.44 5.91 8.37
C PRO A 218 12.75 6.54 8.89
N PRO A 219 13.80 5.74 9.16
CA PRO A 219 15.11 6.23 9.59
C PRO A 219 15.76 7.22 8.59
N THR A 220 15.48 7.04 7.30
CA THR A 220 16.03 7.87 6.22
C THR A 220 14.92 8.28 5.27
N VAL A 221 15.07 9.47 4.68
CA VAL A 221 14.17 9.97 3.64
C VAL A 221 14.95 10.28 2.37
N TYR A 222 14.26 10.26 1.24
CA TYR A 222 14.83 10.75 -0.02
C TYR A 222 14.59 12.25 -0.11
N GLY A 223 15.64 13.04 0.10
CA GLY A 223 15.55 14.49 0.23
C GLY A 223 16.67 15.20 -0.51
N TYR A 224 16.57 16.52 -0.59
CA TYR A 224 17.62 17.34 -1.18
C TYR A 224 18.80 17.47 -0.22
N GLY A 225 19.97 16.96 -0.62
CA GLY A 225 21.21 17.10 0.14
C GLY A 225 21.82 18.48 -0.08
N PHE A 226 22.20 19.18 0.99
CA PHE A 226 22.95 20.43 0.90
C PHE A 226 24.47 20.14 0.93
N ALA A 227 25.14 20.27 -0.21
CA ALA A 227 26.60 20.28 -0.28
C ALA A 227 27.14 21.71 -0.04
N GLY A 228 27.13 22.16 1.22
CA GLY A 228 27.71 23.45 1.64
C GLY A 228 26.72 24.63 1.74
N TRP A 229 27.27 25.82 2.01
CA TRP A 229 26.51 27.06 2.34
C TRP A 229 25.87 27.78 1.14
N ILE A 230 25.97 27.24 -0.08
CA ILE A 230 25.43 27.85 -1.29
C ILE A 230 24.44 26.89 -1.94
N PRO A 231 23.16 27.26 -2.11
CA PRO A 231 22.20 26.42 -2.82
C PRO A 231 22.54 26.44 -4.32
N LEU A 232 23.25 25.42 -4.80
CA LEU A 232 23.38 25.16 -6.23
C LEU A 232 22.09 24.46 -6.71
N ILE A 233 21.08 25.25 -7.04
CA ILE A 233 19.76 24.78 -7.53
C ILE A 233 19.80 24.63 -9.05
N THR A 234 20.72 23.81 -9.58
CA THR A 234 20.86 23.66 -11.04
C THR A 234 20.68 22.23 -11.55
N SER A 235 20.48 21.22 -10.70
CA SER A 235 20.07 19.90 -11.20
C SER A 235 19.23 19.08 -10.20
N THR A 236 18.38 18.24 -10.76
CA THR A 236 17.63 17.16 -10.10
C THR A 236 18.52 16.05 -9.52
N ASP A 237 19.85 16.15 -9.64
CA ASP A 237 20.81 15.11 -9.26
C ASP A 237 21.29 15.22 -7.80
N ASN A 238 20.77 16.17 -7.03
CA ASN A 238 21.13 16.38 -5.62
C ASN A 238 20.17 15.69 -4.63
N TYR A 239 19.27 14.84 -5.10
CA TYR A 239 18.48 14.00 -4.19
C TYR A 239 19.34 12.84 -3.68
N GLN A 240 19.39 12.72 -2.36
CA GLN A 240 20.19 11.72 -1.66
C GLN A 240 19.36 11.10 -0.54
N VAL A 241 19.78 9.90 -0.13
CA VAL A 241 19.28 9.28 1.10
C VAL A 241 19.91 10.04 2.27
N ILE A 242 19.08 10.70 3.09
CA ILE A 242 19.52 11.46 4.25
C ILE A 242 18.81 10.97 5.52
N ASP A 243 19.46 11.14 6.66
CA ASP A 243 18.87 10.81 7.96
C ASP A 243 17.59 11.62 8.20
N ASN A 244 16.55 10.94 8.69
CA ASN A 244 15.29 11.57 9.01
C ASN A 244 15.30 12.08 10.46
N PRO A 245 15.27 13.40 10.72
CA PRO A 245 15.22 13.93 12.09
C PRO A 245 13.92 13.55 12.81
N LYS A 246 12.90 13.07 12.10
CA LYS A 246 11.64 12.59 12.65
C LYS A 246 11.54 11.07 12.72
N ALA A 247 12.63 10.33 12.48
CA ALA A 247 12.65 8.88 12.55
C ALA A 247 11.97 8.35 13.82
N ASN A 248 11.22 7.25 13.69
CA ASN A 248 10.46 6.60 14.77
C ASN A 248 9.29 7.41 15.34
N GLN A 249 8.98 8.59 14.78
CA GLN A 249 7.77 9.33 15.14
C GLN A 249 6.61 8.89 14.26
N VAL A 250 5.39 9.00 14.78
CA VAL A 250 4.17 8.83 13.98
C VAL A 250 4.10 9.94 12.94
N SER A 251 3.91 9.58 11.67
CA SER A 251 3.81 10.54 10.57
C SER A 251 2.69 11.54 10.85
N PHE A 252 2.92 12.82 10.57
CA PHE A 252 2.00 13.89 10.96
C PHE A 252 0.59 13.73 10.34
N PHE A 253 0.50 13.11 9.16
CA PHE A 253 -0.76 12.84 8.47
C PHE A 253 -1.47 11.59 8.99
N SER A 254 -0.79 10.67 9.68
CA SER A 254 -1.39 9.38 10.07
C SER A 254 -2.62 9.61 10.96
N SER A 255 -3.77 9.12 10.53
CA SER A 255 -5.01 9.20 11.30
C SER A 255 -4.83 8.58 12.69
N ARG A 256 -5.42 9.26 13.69
CA ARG A 256 -5.32 8.91 15.11
C ARG A 256 -6.70 8.57 15.61
N GLY A 257 -6.77 7.51 16.42
CA GLY A 257 -7.99 7.17 17.10
C GLY A 257 -8.20 7.97 18.41
N PRO A 258 -9.05 7.44 19.31
CA PRO A 258 -9.82 6.19 19.12
C PRO A 258 -10.77 6.30 17.92
N GLY A 259 -11.27 5.19 17.36
CA GLY A 259 -12.32 5.29 16.33
C GLY A 259 -13.62 5.86 16.91
N LEU A 260 -14.58 6.25 16.06
CA LEU A 260 -15.83 6.87 16.54
C LEU A 260 -16.69 5.92 17.38
N GLY A 261 -16.49 4.60 17.25
CA GLY A 261 -17.08 3.58 18.13
C GLY A 261 -16.31 3.34 19.42
N MET A 262 -15.34 4.20 19.76
CA MET A 262 -14.40 4.09 20.90
C MET A 262 -13.42 2.90 20.82
N GLU A 263 -13.29 2.25 19.66
CA GLU A 263 -12.23 1.27 19.42
C GLU A 263 -10.83 1.91 19.48
N MET A 264 -9.89 1.22 20.14
CA MET A 264 -8.48 1.64 20.15
C MET A 264 -7.84 1.32 18.81
N LYS A 265 -7.71 2.34 17.96
CA LYS A 265 -7.08 2.30 16.63
C LYS A 265 -6.11 3.47 16.44
N PRO A 266 -5.08 3.38 15.57
CA PRO A 266 -4.63 2.17 14.87
C PRO A 266 -4.07 1.11 15.81
N THR A 267 -3.94 -0.13 15.32
CA THR A 267 -3.42 -1.28 16.08
C THR A 267 -1.90 -1.20 16.24
N LEU A 268 -1.21 -0.79 15.17
CA LEU A 268 0.24 -0.63 15.12
C LEU A 268 0.63 0.41 14.08
N VAL A 269 1.93 0.69 13.97
CA VAL A 269 2.50 1.55 12.94
C VAL A 269 3.56 0.82 12.12
N ALA A 270 3.73 1.22 10.87
CA ALA A 270 4.80 0.73 9.98
C ALA A 270 5.32 1.89 9.09
N PRO A 271 6.50 1.74 8.47
CA PRO A 271 7.05 2.78 7.59
C PRO A 271 6.06 3.14 6.48
N GLY A 272 5.60 4.39 6.47
CA GLY A 272 4.62 4.87 5.49
C GLY A 272 4.95 6.25 4.91
N SER A 273 5.93 6.98 5.46
CA SER A 273 6.47 8.20 4.85
C SER A 273 7.61 7.88 3.90
N ASN A 274 7.70 8.57 2.77
CA ASN A 274 8.82 8.49 1.81
C ASN A 274 9.16 7.05 1.37
N VAL A 275 8.15 6.26 1.05
CA VAL A 275 8.33 4.86 0.66
C VAL A 275 8.58 4.74 -0.83
N TYR A 276 9.77 4.27 -1.20
CA TYR A 276 10.12 3.91 -2.57
C TYR A 276 9.51 2.53 -2.94
N SER A 277 8.70 2.50 -3.99
CA SER A 277 8.11 1.26 -4.50
C SER A 277 7.81 1.35 -6.00
N THR A 278 7.31 0.26 -6.57
CA THR A 278 6.92 0.15 -7.98
C THR A 278 5.81 1.11 -8.35
N TYR A 279 5.73 1.46 -9.62
CA TYR A 279 4.71 2.33 -10.20
C TYR A 279 4.49 1.89 -11.65
N PRO A 280 3.37 2.22 -12.31
CA PRO A 280 3.15 1.79 -13.70
C PRO A 280 4.31 2.21 -14.61
N ILE A 281 4.68 1.33 -15.55
CA ILE A 281 5.86 1.54 -16.40
C ILE A 281 5.74 2.85 -17.16
N ASN A 282 4.56 3.11 -17.73
CA ASN A 282 4.26 4.31 -18.49
C ASN A 282 4.28 5.61 -17.64
N LEU A 283 4.25 5.48 -16.31
CA LEU A 283 4.32 6.60 -15.37
C LEU A 283 5.69 6.76 -14.70
N GLY A 284 6.67 5.89 -15.01
CA GLY A 284 8.03 6.01 -14.50
C GLY A 284 8.57 4.78 -13.78
N SER A 285 7.82 3.66 -13.74
CA SER A 285 8.20 2.36 -13.14
C SER A 285 8.39 2.33 -11.62
N TYR A 286 8.86 3.41 -11.00
CA TYR A 286 9.01 3.52 -9.55
C TYR A 286 8.69 4.94 -9.09
N ALA A 287 8.17 5.07 -7.87
CA ALA A 287 7.81 6.35 -7.27
C ALA A 287 7.98 6.33 -5.75
N ILE A 288 8.04 7.52 -5.15
CA ILE A 288 8.07 7.71 -3.70
C ILE A 288 6.73 8.28 -3.25
N LEU A 289 6.01 7.53 -2.43
CA LEU A 289 4.71 7.93 -1.88
C LEU A 289 4.80 8.02 -0.35
N SER A 290 3.96 8.88 0.22
CA SER A 290 3.77 8.95 1.68
C SER A 290 2.30 8.80 2.03
N GLY A 291 2.01 7.90 2.96
CA GLY A 291 0.66 7.48 3.26
C GLY A 291 0.57 6.33 4.25
N THR A 292 -0.53 6.26 5.00
CA THR A 292 -0.90 5.01 5.69
C THR A 292 -1.15 3.87 4.72
N SER A 293 -1.48 4.20 3.46
CA SER A 293 -1.55 3.26 2.34
C SER A 293 -0.24 2.56 1.99
N MET A 294 0.92 3.13 2.34
CA MET A 294 2.23 2.51 2.19
C MET A 294 2.65 1.73 3.45
N ALA A 295 2.18 2.16 4.62
CA ALA A 295 2.41 1.44 5.87
C ALA A 295 1.63 0.12 5.92
N SER A 296 0.36 0.12 5.51
CA SER A 296 -0.53 -1.06 5.48
C SER A 296 0.08 -2.27 4.74
N PRO A 297 0.55 -2.16 3.48
CA PRO A 297 1.15 -3.27 2.75
C PRO A 297 2.48 -3.74 3.33
N TYR A 298 3.11 -2.96 4.20
CA TYR A 298 4.32 -3.39 4.88
C TYR A 298 4.03 -4.48 5.94
N VAL A 299 2.80 -4.50 6.44
CA VAL A 299 2.32 -5.41 7.50
C VAL A 299 1.61 -6.63 6.91
N ALA A 300 1.09 -6.51 5.68
CA ALA A 300 0.38 -7.56 4.95
C ALA A 300 1.32 -8.58 4.29
#